data_AF-A0A528INH9-F1
#
_entry.id   AF-A0A528INH9-F1
#
_cell.length_a   1.000
_cell.length_b   1.000
_cell.length_c   1.000
_cell.angle_alpha   90.00
_cell.angle_beta   90.00
_cell.angle_gamma   90.00
#
_symmetry.space_group_name_H-M   'P 1'
#
loop_
_entity.id
_entity.type
_entity.pdbx_description
1 polymer ?
#
loop_
_entity_poly.entity_id
_entity_poly.type
_entity_poly.pdbx_seq_one_letter_code
_entity_poly.pdbx_strand_id
1 'polypeptide(L)'
;SENQTPAPDLDRSAAAILCDFVTGGVNFPWTLVASTALGILLMMTPLVFATEPPLYFSDHVFGCVVILVAVTAMAEVARPVRFLNITFGAWIAASPFMLEGATLAGTVGDVAVGLLLVGLSLPRGNRSQEHYGGWDRVII
;
A
#
# COMPACT_ATOMS: atom_id res chain seq x y z
N SER A 1 -3.69 42.15 3.25
CA SER A 1 -2.84 42.34 2.05
C SER A 1 -3.49 41.53 0.95
N GLU A 2 -4.70 41.93 0.58
CA GLU A 2 -5.48 41.34 -0.50
C GLU A 2 -5.00 41.94 -1.83
N ASN A 3 -4.01 41.31 -2.46
CA ASN A 3 -3.80 41.45 -3.90
C ASN A 3 -3.02 40.25 -4.44
N GLN A 4 -3.66 39.08 -4.45
CA GLN A 4 -3.24 37.95 -5.26
C GLN A 4 -4.47 37.51 -6.05
N THR A 5 -4.76 38.17 -7.17
CA THR A 5 -5.54 37.52 -8.22
C THR A 5 -4.59 36.49 -8.83
N PRO A 6 -4.81 35.18 -8.66
CA PRO A 6 -3.94 34.19 -9.30
C PRO A 6 -4.14 34.38 -10.80
N ALA A 7 -3.13 34.94 -11.48
CA ALA A 7 -3.11 34.91 -12.93
C ALA A 7 -3.22 33.43 -13.33
N PRO A 8 -4.12 33.07 -14.27
CA PRO A 8 -4.26 31.68 -14.68
C PRO A 8 -2.93 31.24 -15.29
N ASP A 9 -2.25 30.33 -14.59
CA ASP A 9 -0.90 29.81 -14.90
C ASP A 9 -0.96 28.85 -16.10
N LEU A 10 -1.46 29.37 -17.23
CA LEU A 10 -1.71 28.64 -18.49
C LEU A 10 -0.43 28.43 -19.31
N ASP A 11 0.65 29.14 -18.98
CA ASP A 11 1.94 29.06 -19.66
C ASP A 11 2.81 27.90 -19.14
N ARG A 12 2.42 27.26 -18.02
CA ARG A 12 3.08 26.06 -17.52
C ARG A 12 2.83 24.88 -18.46
N SER A 13 3.88 24.12 -18.74
CA SER A 13 3.75 22.89 -19.52
C SER A 13 2.80 21.92 -18.82
N ALA A 14 1.93 21.25 -19.58
CA ALA A 14 1.01 20.25 -19.04
C ALA A 14 1.75 19.17 -18.21
N ALA A 15 3.01 18.89 -18.55
CA ALA A 15 3.89 18.01 -17.80
C ALA A 15 4.25 18.54 -16.41
N ALA A 16 4.50 19.85 -16.24
CA ALA A 16 4.77 20.45 -14.93
C ALA A 16 3.53 20.39 -14.02
N ILE A 17 2.35 20.63 -14.58
CA ILE A 17 1.07 20.50 -13.86
C ILE A 17 0.84 19.04 -13.45
N LEU A 18 1.04 18.09 -14.37
CA LEU A 18 0.93 16.65 -14.04
C LEU A 18 1.94 16.25 -12.95
N CYS A 19 3.17 16.75 -13.02
CA CYS A 19 4.23 16.43 -12.06
C CYS A 19 3.88 16.99 -10.67
N ASP A 20 3.42 18.23 -10.57
CA ASP A 20 2.96 18.83 -9.31
C ASP A 20 1.74 18.07 -8.75
N PHE A 21 0.82 17.60 -9.59
CA PHE A 21 -0.30 16.75 -9.14
C PHE A 21 0.16 15.38 -8.62
N VAL A 22 1.14 14.75 -9.26
CA VAL A 22 1.66 13.43 -8.89
C VAL A 22 2.59 13.50 -7.69
N THR A 23 3.31 14.60 -7.49
CA THR A 23 4.33 14.72 -6.42
C THR A 23 3.87 15.58 -5.25
N GLY A 24 2.93 16.51 -5.46
CA GLY A 24 2.48 17.50 -4.48
C GLY A 24 1.62 16.96 -3.33
N GLY A 25 1.47 15.64 -3.21
CA GLY A 25 0.75 14.99 -2.11
C GLY A 25 1.06 13.51 -1.98
N VAL A 26 2.15 13.03 -2.58
CA VAL A 26 2.55 11.62 -2.54
C VAL A 26 3.85 11.50 -1.76
N ASN A 27 3.81 10.73 -0.69
CA ASN A 27 4.96 10.41 0.13
C ASN A 27 5.31 8.94 -0.09
N PHE A 28 6.60 8.63 -0.21
CA PHE A 28 7.09 7.27 -0.41
C PHE A 28 7.71 6.71 0.88
N PRO A 29 6.92 6.38 1.91
CA PRO A 29 7.45 5.76 3.10
C PRO A 29 7.95 4.36 2.75
N TRP A 30 9.12 4.00 3.27
CA TRP A 30 9.75 2.71 3.01
C TRP A 30 8.84 1.52 3.36
N THR A 31 7.93 1.67 4.32
CA THR A 31 6.98 0.63 4.72
C THR A 31 5.96 0.31 3.62
N LEU A 32 5.51 1.32 2.85
CA LEU A 32 4.59 1.11 1.72
C LEU A 32 5.32 0.54 0.52
N VAL A 33 6.55 0.98 0.26
CA VAL A 33 7.40 0.39 -0.78
C VAL A 33 7.67 -1.09 -0.48
N ALA A 34 7.97 -1.42 0.78
CA ALA A 34 8.12 -2.80 1.22
C ALA A 34 6.81 -3.59 1.09
N SER A 35 5.66 -3.00 1.42
CA SER A 35 4.35 -3.64 1.24
C SER A 35 4.06 -3.94 -0.24
N THR A 36 4.40 -3.03 -1.15
CA THR A 36 4.29 -3.25 -2.60
C THR A 36 5.18 -4.41 -3.05
N ALA A 37 6.42 -4.47 -2.57
CA ALA A 37 7.34 -5.56 -2.88
C ALA A 37 6.82 -6.93 -2.36
N LEU A 38 6.23 -6.96 -1.16
CA LEU A 38 5.57 -8.16 -0.62
C LEU A 38 4.36 -8.58 -1.47
N GLY A 39 3.56 -7.62 -1.94
CA GLY A 39 2.46 -7.91 -2.87
C GLY A 39 2.95 -8.54 -4.18
N ILE A 40 4.06 -8.06 -4.73
CA ILE A 40 4.70 -8.66 -5.93
C ILE A 40 5.19 -10.08 -5.62
N LEU A 41 5.79 -10.30 -4.44
CA LEU A 41 6.23 -11.62 -4.01
C LEU A 41 5.05 -12.62 -3.92
N LEU A 42 3.89 -12.18 -3.40
CA LEU A 42 2.67 -13.00 -3.36
C LEU A 42 2.20 -13.41 -4.75
N MET A 43 2.31 -12.52 -5.73
CA MET A 43 1.96 -12.85 -7.11
C MET A 43 2.89 -13.91 -7.73
N MET A 44 4.08 -14.11 -7.16
CA MET A 44 5.06 -15.11 -7.57
C MET A 44 5.09 -16.36 -6.68
N THR A 45 4.10 -16.57 -5.79
CA THR A 45 4.09 -17.74 -4.88
C THR A 45 4.17 -19.10 -5.58
N PRO A 46 3.57 -19.35 -6.77
CA PRO A 46 3.76 -20.62 -7.46
C PRO A 46 5.19 -20.84 -7.91
N LEU A 47 5.90 -19.77 -8.30
CA LEU A 47 7.26 -19.86 -8.79
C LEU A 47 8.26 -20.05 -7.64
N VAL A 48 8.01 -19.40 -6.50
CA VAL A 48 8.92 -19.38 -5.35
C VAL A 48 8.66 -20.54 -4.39
N PHE A 49 7.39 -20.90 -4.17
CA PHE A 49 6.97 -21.85 -3.15
C PHE A 49 6.23 -23.07 -3.71
N ALA A 50 6.10 -23.18 -5.04
CA ALA A 50 5.38 -24.27 -5.70
C ALA A 50 3.95 -24.47 -5.17
N THR A 51 3.25 -23.36 -4.86
CA THR A 51 1.84 -23.40 -4.44
C THR A 51 0.93 -23.79 -5.61
N GLU A 52 -0.08 -24.60 -5.31
CA GLU A 52 -1.08 -25.03 -6.28
C GLU A 52 -2.44 -24.34 -6.03
N PRO A 53 -3.33 -24.30 -7.03
CA PRO A 53 -4.71 -23.88 -6.81
C PRO A 53 -5.40 -24.75 -5.74
N PRO A 54 -6.28 -24.19 -4.90
CA PRO A 54 -6.83 -22.82 -4.94
C PRO A 54 -5.98 -21.75 -4.25
N LEU A 55 -4.99 -22.09 -3.42
CA LEU A 55 -4.21 -21.12 -2.65
C LEU A 55 -3.52 -20.08 -3.54
N TYR A 56 -2.90 -20.51 -4.63
CA TYR A 56 -2.30 -19.61 -5.62
C TYR A 56 -3.22 -18.46 -6.06
N PHE A 57 -4.50 -18.77 -6.35
CA PHE A 57 -5.44 -17.73 -6.80
C PHE A 57 -5.73 -16.71 -5.70
N SER A 58 -5.82 -17.17 -4.44
CA SER A 58 -5.93 -16.28 -3.29
C SER A 58 -4.72 -15.36 -3.20
N ASP A 59 -3.50 -15.92 -3.19
CA ASP A 59 -2.26 -15.14 -3.04
C ASP A 59 -2.11 -14.11 -4.16
N HIS A 60 -2.45 -14.48 -5.40
CA HIS A 60 -2.35 -13.59 -6.55
C HIS A 60 -3.35 -12.42 -6.45
N VAL A 61 -4.60 -12.69 -6.07
CA VAL A 61 -5.63 -11.66 -5.88
C VAL A 61 -5.25 -10.72 -4.73
N PHE A 62 -4.87 -11.27 -3.58
CA PHE A 62 -4.48 -10.45 -2.42
C PHE A 62 -3.15 -9.72 -2.64
N GLY A 63 -2.23 -10.26 -3.45
CA GLY A 63 -1.03 -9.56 -3.93
C GLY A 63 -1.37 -8.29 -4.70
N CYS A 64 -2.29 -8.37 -5.66
CA CYS A 64 -2.79 -7.20 -6.40
C CYS A 64 -3.44 -6.15 -5.47
N VAL A 65 -4.28 -6.59 -4.54
CA VAL A 65 -5.00 -5.69 -3.62
C VAL A 65 -4.03 -5.00 -2.67
N VAL A 66 -3.04 -5.72 -2.14
CA VAL A 66 -1.99 -5.15 -1.29
C VAL A 66 -1.17 -4.10 -2.04
N ILE A 67 -0.80 -4.35 -3.30
CA ILE A 67 -0.11 -3.35 -4.15
C ILE A 67 -0.99 -2.11 -4.32
N LEU A 68 -2.27 -2.29 -4.66
CA LEU A 68 -3.23 -1.20 -4.83
C LEU A 68 -3.36 -0.36 -3.56
N VAL A 69 -3.54 -1.00 -2.41
CA VAL A 69 -3.63 -0.35 -1.10
C VAL A 69 -2.35 0.39 -0.76
N ALA A 70 -1.19 -0.24 -0.98
CA ALA A 70 0.11 0.35 -0.69
C ALA A 70 0.34 1.62 -1.51
N VAL A 71 0.07 1.58 -2.83
CA VAL A 71 0.19 2.73 -3.73
C VAL A 71 -0.83 3.82 -3.36
N THR A 72 -2.06 3.45 -3.06
CA THR A 72 -3.10 4.40 -2.66
C THR A 72 -2.73 5.11 -1.36
N ALA A 73 -2.15 4.39 -0.39
CA ALA A 73 -1.72 4.95 0.88
C ALA A 73 -0.47 5.87 0.78
N MET A 74 0.21 5.90 -0.37
CA MET A 74 1.28 6.87 -0.62
C MET A 74 0.72 8.29 -0.75
N ALA A 75 -0.52 8.45 -1.21
CA ALA A 75 -1.19 9.74 -1.19
C ALA A 75 -1.49 10.16 0.26
N GLU A 76 -1.12 11.39 0.64
CA GLU A 76 -1.24 11.89 2.00
C GLU A 76 -2.68 11.83 2.52
N VAL A 77 -3.66 12.18 1.69
CA VAL A 77 -5.10 12.14 2.02
C VAL A 77 -5.60 10.72 2.26
N ALA A 78 -4.99 9.73 1.59
CA ALA A 78 -5.37 8.33 1.67
C ALA A 78 -4.44 7.50 2.57
N ARG A 79 -3.54 8.15 3.32
CA ARG A 79 -2.61 7.47 4.24
C ARG A 79 -3.29 6.47 5.22
N PRO A 80 -4.52 6.70 5.71
CA PRO A 80 -5.22 5.72 6.55
C PRO A 80 -5.54 4.39 5.83
N VAL A 81 -5.58 4.38 4.49
CA VAL A 81 -5.90 3.18 3.69
C VAL A 81 -4.87 2.07 3.93
N ARG A 82 -3.64 2.38 4.39
CA ARG A 82 -2.65 1.35 4.74
C ARG A 82 -3.14 0.37 5.79
N PHE A 83 -4.09 0.75 6.65
CA PHE A 83 -4.60 -0.17 7.67
C PHE A 83 -5.38 -1.34 7.08
N LEU A 84 -5.85 -1.24 5.83
CA LEU A 84 -6.44 -2.38 5.12
C LEU A 84 -5.45 -3.54 4.93
N ASN A 85 -4.15 -3.24 4.82
CA ASN A 85 -3.10 -4.26 4.76
C ASN A 85 -3.01 -5.09 6.04
N ILE A 86 -3.57 -4.63 7.18
CA ILE A 86 -3.68 -5.45 8.40
C ILE A 86 -4.69 -6.57 8.17
N THR A 87 -5.88 -6.23 7.66
CA THR A 87 -6.93 -7.21 7.36
C THR A 87 -6.46 -8.19 6.29
N PHE A 88 -5.84 -7.68 5.23
CA PHE A 88 -5.31 -8.52 4.15
C PHE A 88 -4.12 -9.37 4.59
N GLY A 89 -3.20 -8.83 5.37
CA GLY A 89 -2.09 -9.58 5.96
C GLY A 89 -2.57 -10.70 6.90
N ALA A 90 -3.62 -10.44 7.69
CA ALA A 90 -4.24 -11.46 8.53
C ALA A 90 -4.90 -12.58 7.70
N TRP A 91 -5.57 -12.24 6.60
CA TRP A 91 -6.11 -13.23 5.66
C TRP A 91 -5.00 -14.08 5.05
N ILE A 92 -3.93 -13.47 4.52
CA ILE A 92 -2.79 -14.17 3.90
C ILE A 92 -2.13 -15.12 4.91
N ALA A 93 -1.98 -14.72 6.17
CA ALA A 93 -1.43 -15.61 7.19
C ALA A 93 -2.36 -16.79 7.53
N ALA A 94 -3.67 -16.65 7.33
CA ALA A 94 -4.67 -17.69 7.61
C ALA A 94 -4.96 -18.59 6.40
N SER A 95 -4.81 -18.08 5.16
CA SER A 95 -5.17 -18.78 3.92
C SER A 95 -4.53 -20.17 3.75
N PRO A 96 -3.25 -20.43 4.07
CA PRO A 96 -2.67 -21.77 3.88
C PRO A 96 -3.25 -22.83 4.82
N PHE A 97 -3.98 -22.43 5.88
CA PHE A 97 -4.67 -23.37 6.78
C PHE A 97 -6.13 -23.61 6.38
N MET A 98 -6.69 -22.75 5.51
CA MET A 98 -8.08 -22.81 5.06
C MET A 98 -8.20 -23.35 3.63
N LEU A 99 -7.16 -23.19 2.82
CA LEU A 99 -7.12 -23.56 1.41
C LEU A 99 -6.12 -24.70 1.17
N GLU A 100 -6.46 -25.58 0.23
CA GLU A 100 -5.56 -26.62 -0.27
C GLU A 100 -4.50 -26.03 -1.22
N GLY A 101 -3.44 -26.81 -1.51
CA GLY A 101 -2.36 -26.39 -2.41
C GLY A 101 -1.17 -25.70 -1.73
N ALA A 102 -1.15 -25.67 -0.40
CA ALA A 102 -0.02 -25.17 0.38
C ALA A 102 1.10 -26.23 0.47
N THR A 103 2.34 -25.83 0.16
CA THR A 103 3.54 -26.57 0.56
C THR A 103 4.00 -26.08 1.93
N LEU A 104 4.85 -26.83 2.64
CA LEU A 104 5.41 -26.36 3.92
C LEU A 104 6.13 -25.01 3.77
N ALA A 105 6.87 -24.83 2.68
CA ALA A 105 7.53 -23.57 2.36
C ALA A 105 6.54 -22.45 2.06
N GLY A 106 5.46 -22.74 1.33
CA GLY A 106 4.36 -21.80 1.06
C GLY A 106 3.65 -21.36 2.33
N THR A 107 3.28 -22.30 3.22
CA THR A 107 2.65 -21.96 4.51
C THR A 107 3.53 -21.03 5.35
N VAL A 108 4.82 -21.33 5.49
CA VAL A 108 5.75 -20.47 6.24
C VAL A 108 5.92 -19.12 5.53
N GLY A 109 6.00 -19.12 4.20
CA GLY A 109 6.08 -17.92 3.38
C GLY A 109 4.88 -17.00 3.57
N ASP A 110 3.66 -17.51 3.42
CA ASP A 110 2.43 -16.76 3.54
C ASP A 110 2.22 -16.21 4.95
N VAL A 111 2.50 -17.02 5.98
CA VAL A 111 2.45 -16.55 7.38
C VAL A 111 3.47 -15.43 7.60
N ALA A 112 4.71 -15.58 7.12
CA ALA A 112 5.73 -14.55 7.26
C ALA A 112 5.34 -13.25 6.52
N VAL A 113 4.88 -13.35 5.27
CA VAL A 113 4.44 -12.21 4.46
C VAL A 113 3.24 -11.51 5.09
N GLY A 114 2.24 -12.28 5.54
CA GLY A 114 1.05 -11.75 6.21
C GLY A 114 1.40 -10.98 7.49
N LEU A 115 2.27 -11.55 8.33
CA LEU A 115 2.76 -10.88 9.55
C LEU A 115 3.60 -9.63 9.23
N LEU A 116 4.43 -9.67 8.20
CA LEU A 116 5.20 -8.52 7.75
C LEU A 116 4.28 -7.41 7.24
N LEU A 117 3.22 -7.71 6.48
CA LEU A 117 2.25 -6.72 6.02
C LEU A 117 1.52 -6.05 7.18
N VAL A 118 1.08 -6.84 8.18
CA VAL A 118 0.51 -6.28 9.42
C VAL A 118 1.53 -5.38 10.11
N GLY A 119 2.75 -5.88 10.31
CA GLY A 119 3.84 -5.15 10.97
C GLY A 119 4.20 -3.85 10.26
N LEU A 120 4.28 -3.83 8.92
CA LEU A 120 4.60 -2.64 8.13
C LEU A 120 3.45 -1.62 8.07
N SER A 121 2.23 -2.05 8.37
CA SER A 121 1.03 -1.18 8.39
C SER A 121 0.83 -0.44 9.70
N LEU A 122 1.49 -0.91 10.79
CA LEU A 122 1.41 -0.33 12.13
C LEU A 122 2.25 0.95 12.34
N PRO A 123 3.49 1.09 11.81
CA PRO A 123 4.30 2.29 11.95
C PRO A 123 3.53 3.53 11.48
N ARG A 124 3.19 4.38 12.44
CA ARG A 124 2.64 5.71 12.15
C ARG A 124 3.76 6.56 11.56
N GLY A 125 3.78 6.66 10.23
CA GLY A 125 4.69 7.57 9.53
C GLY A 125 4.68 8.96 10.14
N ASN A 126 5.86 9.60 10.21
CA ASN A 126 6.03 10.91 10.82
C ASN A 126 5.07 11.92 10.17
N ARG A 127 4.35 12.70 10.99
CA ARG A 127 3.43 13.75 10.55
C ARG A 127 4.25 14.89 9.93
N SER A 128 3.87 15.37 8.75
CA SER A 128 4.33 16.67 8.26
C SER A 128 3.77 17.75 9.19
N GLN A 129 4.59 18.75 9.55
CA GLN A 129 4.25 19.86 10.45
C GLN A 129 3.36 20.93 9.79
N GLU A 130 2.58 20.57 8.76
CA GLU A 130 1.71 21.48 8.02
C GLU A 130 0.29 21.44 8.59
N HIS A 131 -0.15 22.58 9.12
CA HIS A 131 -1.39 22.72 9.87
C HIS A 131 -2.57 22.94 8.93
N TYR A 132 -3.25 21.87 8.52
CA TYR A 132 -4.43 21.91 7.64
C TYR A 132 -5.75 22.21 8.39
N GLY A 133 -5.70 23.08 9.40
CA GLY A 133 -6.88 23.57 10.14
C GLY A 133 -7.83 22.45 10.59
N GLY A 134 -9.11 22.53 10.20
CA GLY A 134 -10.18 21.62 10.65
C GLY A 134 -10.06 20.16 10.23
N TRP A 135 -9.12 19.82 9.33
CA TRP A 135 -8.90 18.45 8.84
C TRP A 135 -7.91 17.64 9.70
N ASP A 136 -7.27 18.27 10.69
CA ASP A 136 -6.33 17.61 11.63
C ASP A 136 -6.94 16.41 12.37
N ARG A 137 -8.28 16.33 12.44
CA ARG A 137 -8.98 15.24 13.12
C ARG A 137 -9.07 13.94 12.30
N VAL A 138 -8.87 14.01 10.99
CA VAL A 138 -9.02 12.88 10.06
C VAL A 138 -7.66 12.33 9.62
N ILE A 139 -6.59 13.11 9.82
CA ILE A 139 -5.23 12.72 9.49
C ILE A 139 -4.67 11.88 10.66
N ILE A 140 -4.57 10.55 10.47
CA ILE A 140 -3.97 9.61 11.44
C ILE A 140 -2.55 9.26 11.05
#